data_AF-A0A1R4B3L0-F1
#
_entry.id   AF-A0A1R4B3L0-F1
#
_cell.length_a   1.000
_cell.length_b   1.000
_cell.length_c   1.000
_cell.angle_alpha   90.00
_cell.angle_beta   90.00
_cell.angle_gamma   90.00
#
_symmetry.space_group_name_H-M   'P 1'
#
loop_
_entity.id
_entity.type
_entity.pdbx_description
1 polymer ?
#
loop_
_entity_poly.entity_id
_entity_poly.type
_entity_poly.pdbx_seq_one_letter_code
_entity_poly.pdbx_strand_id
1 'polypeptide(L)'
;MTSPHQKNAQPKKEVAIGDFTLNVSNTWAHVITTISLVIIALGNFNDSSDALEKLYNFSLAQFTTIPSQNKLDTLYIRASAETLSSTFGEPVYLKQSYKGDKIRYYRDENFILSAITRDQAIVAYLVFPLHGFIPNTHAHAGGDDLLATSFTQQETVKQFAATHARTIRYYLESNASGEFSNLYDSIAGYSTFDQTMTNTARTALVALSDAQVFASSTATALHTLRHALTPNFFGYSTLGLKEIEDAILTQSEFHLISQ
;
A
#
# COMPACT_ATOMS: atom_id res chain seq x y z
N MET A 1 40.50 -51.53 -44.74
CA MET A 1 41.41 -51.05 -43.68
C MET A 1 41.07 -49.59 -43.38
N THR A 2 40.67 -49.33 -42.12
CA THR A 2 40.76 -48.07 -41.34
C THR A 2 40.06 -46.79 -41.86
N SER A 3 39.44 -45.91 -41.07
CA SER A 3 38.80 -45.85 -39.73
C SER A 3 38.31 -44.37 -39.60
N PRO A 4 37.22 -44.04 -38.89
CA PRO A 4 36.65 -42.68 -38.86
C PRO A 4 37.25 -41.78 -37.76
N HIS A 5 37.24 -40.46 -37.99
CA HIS A 5 37.63 -39.42 -37.04
C HIS A 5 36.66 -39.34 -35.84
N GLN A 6 37.19 -39.48 -34.62
CA GLN A 6 36.52 -39.19 -33.35
C GLN A 6 36.73 -37.72 -32.91
N LYS A 7 35.66 -37.15 -32.34
CA LYS A 7 35.55 -35.79 -31.79
C LYS A 7 36.42 -35.60 -30.54
N ASN A 8 37.11 -34.46 -30.45
CA ASN A 8 37.74 -33.96 -29.23
C ASN A 8 36.68 -33.58 -28.18
N ALA A 9 36.71 -34.20 -27.00
CA ALA A 9 35.98 -33.79 -25.81
C ALA A 9 36.95 -33.08 -24.84
N GLN A 10 36.60 -31.87 -24.38
CA GLN A 10 37.34 -31.17 -23.33
C GLN A 10 37.05 -31.80 -21.95
N PRO A 11 38.03 -31.80 -21.02
CA PRO A 11 37.85 -32.42 -19.71
C PRO A 11 36.93 -31.57 -18.82
N LYS A 12 35.90 -32.20 -18.24
CA LYS A 12 35.03 -31.62 -17.21
C LYS A 12 35.81 -31.49 -15.91
N LYS A 13 35.77 -30.32 -15.27
CA LYS A 13 36.29 -30.11 -13.93
C LYS A 13 35.22 -30.50 -12.91
N GLU A 14 35.45 -31.59 -12.19
CA GLU A 14 34.65 -31.98 -11.03
C GLU A 14 35.23 -31.32 -9.78
N VAL A 15 34.35 -30.76 -8.95
CA VAL A 15 34.69 -30.28 -7.60
C VAL A 15 33.84 -31.10 -6.64
N ALA A 16 34.48 -31.85 -5.75
CA ALA A 16 33.81 -32.67 -4.75
C ALA A 16 33.49 -31.84 -3.51
N ILE A 17 32.23 -31.84 -3.09
CA ILE A 17 31.79 -31.35 -1.78
C ILE A 17 30.97 -32.49 -1.16
N GLY A 18 31.60 -33.31 -0.31
CA GLY A 18 30.99 -34.53 0.24
C GLY A 18 30.64 -35.59 -0.83
N ASP A 19 29.66 -36.44 -0.55
CA ASP A 19 29.28 -37.60 -1.39
C ASP A 19 28.44 -37.23 -2.64
N PHE A 20 28.36 -35.95 -3.00
CA PHE A 20 27.56 -35.49 -4.14
C PHE A 20 28.44 -34.85 -5.21
N THR A 21 28.49 -35.46 -6.40
CA THR A 21 29.14 -34.89 -7.59
C THR A 21 28.12 -34.16 -8.46
N LEU A 22 28.15 -32.83 -8.45
CA LEU A 22 27.33 -32.00 -9.33
C LEU A 22 28.15 -31.51 -10.53
N ASN A 23 27.62 -31.74 -11.73
CA ASN A 23 28.21 -31.27 -12.98
C ASN A 23 27.71 -29.84 -13.26
N VAL A 24 28.43 -28.85 -12.73
CA VAL A 24 28.02 -27.44 -12.77
C VAL A 24 28.81 -26.71 -13.85
N SER A 25 28.12 -26.05 -14.78
CA SER A 25 28.78 -25.18 -15.77
C SER A 25 29.40 -23.96 -15.09
N ASN A 26 30.51 -23.45 -15.64
CA ASN A 26 31.38 -22.42 -15.03
C ASN A 26 30.62 -21.20 -14.46
N THR A 27 29.52 -20.79 -15.06
CA THR A 27 28.70 -19.64 -14.63
C THR A 27 28.02 -19.87 -13.27
N TRP A 28 27.53 -21.09 -13.02
CA TRP A 28 26.85 -21.44 -11.77
C TRP A 28 27.83 -21.66 -10.63
N ALA A 29 29.04 -22.14 -10.93
CA ALA A 29 30.12 -22.22 -9.95
C ALA A 29 30.50 -20.84 -9.41
N HIS A 30 30.55 -19.82 -10.27
CA HIS A 30 30.80 -18.44 -9.83
C HIS A 30 29.67 -17.86 -8.97
N VAL A 31 28.40 -18.13 -9.30
CA VAL A 31 27.26 -17.69 -8.48
C VAL A 31 27.30 -18.33 -7.10
N ILE A 32 27.50 -19.65 -7.02
CA ILE A 32 27.59 -20.37 -5.74
C ILE A 32 28.79 -19.86 -4.91
N THR A 33 29.95 -19.68 -5.54
CA THR A 33 31.16 -19.19 -4.84
C THR A 33 30.97 -17.76 -4.31
N THR A 34 30.28 -16.91 -5.06
CA THR A 34 30.00 -15.52 -4.64
C THR A 34 29.02 -15.51 -3.47
N ILE A 35 27.99 -16.34 -3.52
CA ILE A 35 27.03 -16.51 -2.41
C ILE A 35 27.72 -17.05 -1.17
N SER A 36 28.59 -18.06 -1.32
CA SER A 36 29.36 -18.62 -0.20
C SER A 36 30.32 -17.61 0.43
N LEU A 37 30.97 -16.76 -0.36
CA LEU A 37 31.84 -15.68 0.14
C LEU A 37 31.06 -14.63 0.94
N VAL A 38 29.85 -14.29 0.51
CA VAL A 38 28.96 -13.37 1.25
C VAL A 38 28.53 -14.00 2.59
N ILE A 39 28.20 -15.29 2.61
CA ILE A 39 27.82 -16.01 3.83
C ILE A 39 28.99 -16.11 4.82
N ILE A 40 30.21 -16.35 4.33
CA ILE A 40 31.42 -16.42 5.17
C ILE A 40 31.82 -15.03 5.69
N ALA A 41 31.60 -13.96 4.92
CA ALA A 41 31.89 -12.59 5.32
C ALA A 41 30.93 -12.05 6.41
N LEU A 42 29.73 -12.62 6.54
CA LEU A 42 28.72 -12.22 7.53
C LEU A 42 28.89 -12.89 8.91
N GLY A 43 30.11 -13.33 9.25
CA GLY A 43 30.42 -14.11 10.44
C GLY A 43 29.96 -13.47 11.75
N ASN A 44 28.74 -13.82 12.20
CA ASN A 44 28.36 -13.97 13.61
C ASN A 44 26.98 -14.66 13.71
N PHE A 45 26.97 -15.98 13.97
CA PHE A 45 25.76 -16.82 13.91
C PHE A 45 24.76 -16.65 15.07
N ASN A 46 25.04 -15.76 16.03
CA ASN A 46 24.21 -15.59 17.22
C ASN A 46 23.15 -14.48 17.09
N ASP A 47 23.35 -13.51 16.18
CA ASP A 47 22.36 -12.47 15.79
C ASP A 47 21.72 -12.77 14.42
N SER A 48 22.13 -13.86 13.76
CA SER A 48 21.76 -14.15 12.38
C SER A 48 20.39 -14.82 12.23
N SER A 49 19.83 -15.44 13.27
CA SER A 49 18.50 -16.07 13.19
C SER A 49 17.40 -15.02 13.02
N ASP A 50 17.42 -13.97 13.82
CA ASP A 50 16.46 -12.85 13.73
C ASP A 50 16.65 -12.06 12.43
N ALA A 51 17.89 -11.91 11.97
CA ALA A 51 18.19 -11.25 10.70
C ALA A 51 17.76 -12.10 9.49
N LEU A 52 17.93 -13.43 9.54
CA LEU A 52 17.44 -14.36 8.52
C LEU A 52 15.92 -14.43 8.50
N GLU A 53 15.26 -14.42 9.66
CA GLU A 53 13.80 -14.39 9.75
C GLU A 53 13.25 -13.06 9.21
N LYS A 54 13.89 -11.93 9.51
CA LYS A 54 13.53 -10.62 8.93
C LYS A 54 13.78 -10.57 7.43
N LEU A 55 14.89 -11.11 6.93
CA LEU A 55 15.17 -11.20 5.49
C LEU A 55 14.20 -12.14 4.77
N TYR A 56 13.84 -13.25 5.40
CA TYR A 56 12.86 -14.19 4.86
C TYR A 56 11.47 -13.57 4.82
N ASN A 57 11.02 -12.93 5.91
CA ASN A 57 9.74 -12.23 5.96
C ASN A 57 9.70 -11.06 4.99
N PHE A 58 10.79 -10.29 4.86
CA PHE A 58 10.90 -9.17 3.92
C PHE A 58 10.88 -9.66 2.46
N SER A 59 11.65 -10.70 2.13
CA SER A 59 11.68 -11.25 0.77
C SER A 59 10.36 -11.89 0.38
N LEU A 60 9.74 -12.69 1.26
CA LEU A 60 8.43 -13.29 1.01
C LEU A 60 7.35 -12.21 0.87
N ALA A 61 7.32 -11.22 1.77
CA ALA A 61 6.39 -10.09 1.68
C ALA A 61 6.58 -9.32 0.38
N GLN A 62 7.81 -9.06 -0.05
CA GLN A 62 8.05 -8.35 -1.31
C GLN A 62 7.56 -9.17 -2.52
N PHE A 63 7.75 -10.48 -2.53
CA PHE A 63 7.22 -11.33 -3.61
C PHE A 63 5.69 -11.44 -3.60
N THR A 64 5.04 -11.50 -2.43
CA THR A 64 3.57 -11.57 -2.33
C THR A 64 2.89 -10.22 -2.57
N THR A 65 3.59 -9.11 -2.39
CA THR A 65 3.05 -7.75 -2.59
C THR A 65 3.15 -7.25 -4.04
N ILE A 66 4.11 -7.73 -4.85
CA ILE A 66 4.32 -7.26 -6.24
C ILE A 66 3.05 -7.32 -7.11
N PRO A 67 2.27 -8.42 -7.16
CA PRO A 67 1.07 -8.46 -8.00
C PRO A 67 0.04 -7.40 -7.61
N SER A 68 -0.14 -7.17 -6.32
CA SER A 68 -1.06 -6.17 -5.77
C SER A 68 -0.57 -4.75 -6.04
N GLN A 69 0.72 -4.49 -5.88
CA GLN A 69 1.31 -3.19 -6.22
C GLN A 69 1.17 -2.90 -7.72
N ASN A 70 1.44 -3.88 -8.59
CA ASN A 70 1.30 -3.70 -10.04
C ASN A 70 -0.13 -3.32 -10.44
N LYS A 71 -1.15 -3.81 -9.72
CA LYS A 71 -2.54 -3.38 -9.94
C LYS A 71 -2.78 -1.94 -9.52
N LEU A 72 -2.17 -1.49 -8.43
CA LEU A 72 -2.26 -0.08 -8.00
C LEU A 72 -1.56 0.86 -8.99
N ASP A 73 -0.45 0.44 -9.58
CA ASP A 73 0.30 1.24 -10.55
C ASP A 73 -0.48 1.51 -11.87
N THR A 74 -1.55 0.75 -12.14
CA THR A 74 -2.44 1.02 -13.29
C THR A 74 -3.55 2.03 -12.98
N LEU A 75 -3.72 2.42 -11.71
CA LEU A 75 -4.74 3.38 -11.29
C LEU A 75 -4.27 4.81 -11.50
N TYR A 76 -5.08 5.60 -12.19
CA TYR A 76 -4.91 7.05 -12.26
C TYR A 76 -6.26 7.73 -12.47
N ILE A 77 -6.36 8.97 -11.98
CA ILE A 77 -7.57 9.76 -12.13
C ILE A 77 -7.78 10.12 -13.61
N ARG A 78 -9.05 10.14 -14.04
CA ARG A 78 -9.52 10.30 -15.42
C ARG A 78 -9.29 9.09 -16.34
N ALA A 79 -8.76 7.98 -15.83
CA ALA A 79 -8.81 6.72 -16.57
C ALA A 79 -10.26 6.27 -16.79
N SER A 80 -10.51 5.43 -17.80
CA SER A 80 -11.81 4.80 -18.00
C SER A 80 -12.17 3.93 -16.80
N ALA A 81 -13.43 3.96 -16.36
CA ALA A 81 -13.95 3.08 -15.33
C ALA A 81 -13.82 1.59 -15.71
N GLU A 82 -13.72 1.27 -17.00
CA GLU A 82 -13.51 -0.09 -17.50
C GLU A 82 -12.13 -0.64 -17.13
N THR A 83 -11.12 0.23 -16.92
CA THR A 83 -9.78 -0.22 -16.49
C THR A 83 -9.84 -0.87 -15.12
N LEU A 84 -10.74 -0.41 -14.25
CA LEU A 84 -10.99 -1.01 -12.95
C LEU A 84 -11.45 -2.46 -13.10
N SER A 85 -12.47 -2.72 -13.92
CA SER A 85 -12.97 -4.08 -14.13
C SER A 85 -11.92 -5.00 -14.76
N SER A 86 -11.12 -4.48 -15.69
CA SER A 86 -10.05 -5.25 -16.32
C SER A 86 -8.89 -5.60 -15.36
N THR A 87 -8.65 -4.76 -14.34
CA THR A 87 -7.51 -4.90 -13.42
C THR A 87 -7.89 -5.65 -12.14
N PHE A 88 -9.08 -5.38 -11.60
CA PHE A 88 -9.54 -5.88 -10.31
C PHE A 88 -10.70 -6.88 -10.42
N GLY A 89 -11.23 -7.12 -11.63
CA GLY A 89 -12.46 -7.89 -11.82
C GLY A 89 -13.71 -7.08 -11.49
N GLU A 90 -14.85 -7.76 -11.31
CA GLU A 90 -16.09 -7.07 -10.97
C GLU A 90 -16.06 -6.48 -9.54
N PRO A 91 -16.68 -5.31 -9.31
CA PRO A 91 -16.77 -4.74 -7.98
C PRO A 91 -17.56 -5.65 -7.04
N VAL A 92 -17.04 -5.86 -5.84
CA VAL A 92 -17.65 -6.70 -4.80
C VAL A 92 -18.78 -5.99 -4.05
N TYR A 93 -18.78 -4.66 -4.09
CA TYR A 93 -19.84 -3.84 -3.49
C TYR A 93 -19.99 -2.53 -4.27
N LEU A 94 -21.23 -2.07 -4.44
CA LEU A 94 -21.54 -0.83 -5.14
C LEU A 94 -22.48 0.02 -4.29
N LYS A 95 -22.22 1.33 -4.27
CA LYS A 95 -23.16 2.32 -3.77
C LYS A 95 -23.14 3.58 -4.63
N GLN A 96 -24.06 4.48 -4.34
CA GLN A 96 -24.18 5.75 -5.05
C GLN A 96 -23.98 6.89 -4.05
N SER A 97 -23.19 7.90 -4.43
CA SER A 97 -23.03 9.11 -3.63
C SER A 97 -24.31 9.94 -3.65
N TYR A 98 -24.44 10.90 -2.73
CA TYR A 98 -25.57 11.83 -2.73
C TYR A 98 -25.73 12.64 -4.02
N LYS A 99 -24.63 12.83 -4.78
CA LYS A 99 -24.62 13.55 -6.06
C LYS A 99 -24.88 12.64 -7.27
N GLY A 100 -25.09 11.35 -7.03
CA GLY A 100 -25.37 10.36 -8.06
C GLY A 100 -24.14 9.66 -8.64
N ASP A 101 -22.93 9.95 -8.15
CA ASP A 101 -21.70 9.28 -8.59
C ASP A 101 -21.70 7.82 -8.14
N LYS A 102 -21.09 6.94 -8.93
CA LYS A 102 -20.98 5.52 -8.58
C LYS A 102 -19.72 5.28 -7.77
N ILE A 103 -19.88 4.69 -6.59
CA ILE A 103 -18.79 4.25 -5.72
C ILE A 103 -18.71 2.73 -5.83
N ARG A 104 -17.58 2.23 -6.33
CA ARG A 104 -17.31 0.81 -6.53
C ARG A 104 -16.20 0.36 -5.61
N TYR A 105 -16.43 -0.74 -4.91
CA TYR A 105 -15.43 -1.37 -4.06
C TYR A 105 -14.90 -2.62 -4.76
N TYR A 106 -13.59 -2.77 -4.76
CA TYR A 106 -12.88 -3.92 -5.28
C TYR A 106 -12.04 -4.53 -4.17
N ARG A 107 -12.00 -5.86 -4.15
CA ARG A 107 -11.20 -6.62 -3.18
C ARG A 107 -9.98 -7.19 -3.88
N ASP A 108 -8.82 -6.88 -3.32
CA ASP A 108 -7.57 -7.59 -3.58
C ASP A 108 -7.20 -8.40 -2.32
N GLU A 109 -6.24 -9.32 -2.43
CA GLU A 109 -5.73 -10.06 -1.28
C GLU A 109 -5.03 -9.15 -0.27
N ASN A 110 -4.47 -8.03 -0.75
CA ASN A 110 -3.62 -7.15 0.04
C ASN A 110 -4.22 -5.75 0.33
N PHE A 111 -5.34 -5.38 -0.30
CA PHE A 111 -6.03 -4.12 -0.06
C PHE A 111 -7.50 -4.17 -0.48
N ILE A 112 -8.27 -3.18 -0.03
CA ILE A 112 -9.57 -2.86 -0.62
C ILE A 112 -9.44 -1.52 -1.35
N LEU A 113 -9.95 -1.46 -2.56
CA LEU A 113 -10.00 -0.24 -3.37
C LEU A 113 -11.43 0.29 -3.38
N SER A 114 -11.62 1.56 -3.02
CA SER A 114 -12.86 2.29 -3.25
C SER A 114 -12.62 3.29 -4.37
N ALA A 115 -13.40 3.20 -5.46
CA ALA A 115 -13.28 4.09 -6.61
C ALA A 115 -14.59 4.82 -6.88
N ILE A 116 -14.52 6.15 -6.98
CA ILE A 116 -15.63 7.00 -7.40
C ILE A 116 -15.51 7.25 -8.90
N THR A 117 -16.58 7.01 -9.64
CA THR A 117 -16.63 7.30 -11.08
C THR A 117 -17.77 8.24 -11.43
N ARG A 118 -17.50 9.12 -12.40
CA ARG A 118 -18.48 10.00 -13.04
C ARG A 118 -18.28 9.92 -14.54
N ASP A 119 -19.36 9.83 -15.31
CA ASP A 119 -19.33 9.79 -16.78
C ASP A 119 -18.34 8.77 -17.35
N GLN A 120 -18.30 7.56 -16.76
CA GLN A 120 -17.38 6.47 -17.12
C GLN A 120 -15.89 6.75 -16.89
N ALA A 121 -15.53 7.80 -16.14
CA ALA A 121 -14.15 8.08 -15.74
C ALA A 121 -13.96 7.96 -14.22
N ILE A 122 -12.78 7.55 -13.80
CA ILE A 122 -12.37 7.58 -12.38
C ILE A 122 -12.16 9.04 -11.96
N VAL A 123 -12.85 9.51 -10.92
CA VAL A 123 -12.72 10.89 -10.41
C VAL A 123 -12.09 10.97 -9.03
N ALA A 124 -12.11 9.87 -8.29
CA ALA A 124 -11.36 9.67 -7.05
C ALA A 124 -11.15 8.18 -6.80
N TYR A 125 -10.10 7.83 -6.06
CA TYR A 125 -9.97 6.50 -5.48
C TYR A 125 -9.30 6.57 -4.11
N LEU A 126 -9.59 5.58 -3.27
CA LEU A 126 -8.99 5.35 -1.97
C LEU A 126 -8.55 3.88 -1.88
N VAL A 127 -7.32 3.65 -1.45
CA VAL A 127 -6.71 2.35 -1.19
C VAL A 127 -6.65 2.16 0.31
N PHE A 128 -7.22 1.07 0.79
CA PHE A 128 -7.21 0.62 2.19
C PHE A 128 -6.33 -0.64 2.28
N PRO A 129 -5.02 -0.50 2.57
CA PRO A 129 -4.12 -1.64 2.75
C PRO A 129 -4.62 -2.59 3.83
N LEU A 130 -4.48 -3.89 3.59
CA LEU A 130 -4.71 -4.93 4.59
C LEU A 130 -3.40 -5.29 5.29
N HIS A 131 -3.52 -5.97 6.43
CA HIS A 131 -2.40 -6.27 7.30
C HIS A 131 -1.22 -6.94 6.58
N GLY A 132 -0.04 -6.30 6.66
CA GLY A 132 1.21 -6.80 6.07
C GLY A 132 1.50 -6.27 4.66
N PHE A 133 0.56 -5.58 4.01
CA PHE A 133 0.80 -4.92 2.73
C PHE A 133 1.40 -3.52 2.94
N ILE A 134 2.56 -3.28 2.33
CA ILE A 134 3.23 -1.98 2.33
C ILE A 134 3.23 -1.47 0.89
N PRO A 135 2.25 -0.63 0.49
CA PRO A 135 2.18 -0.10 -0.86
C PRO A 135 3.29 0.93 -1.10
N ASN A 136 3.71 1.04 -2.36
CA ASN A 136 4.53 2.17 -2.80
C ASN A 136 3.67 3.44 -2.81
N THR A 137 4.08 4.43 -2.00
CA THR A 137 3.39 5.72 -1.86
C THR A 137 4.24 6.90 -2.31
N HIS A 138 5.39 6.66 -2.95
CA HIS A 138 6.38 7.68 -3.35
C HIS A 138 5.79 8.92 -4.05
N ALA A 139 4.82 8.71 -4.94
CA ALA A 139 4.22 9.78 -5.72
C ALA A 139 3.23 10.68 -4.91
N HIS A 140 2.77 10.20 -3.76
CA HIS A 140 1.80 10.90 -2.91
C HIS A 140 2.46 11.99 -2.07
N ALA A 141 1.64 12.92 -1.58
CA ALA A 141 2.03 13.77 -0.45
C ALA A 141 2.47 12.88 0.73
N GLY A 142 3.59 13.21 1.36
CA GLY A 142 4.24 12.38 2.39
C GLY A 142 5.22 11.33 1.87
N GLY A 143 5.25 11.07 0.56
CA GLY A 143 6.20 10.16 -0.09
C GLY A 143 6.16 8.73 0.46
N ASP A 144 7.30 8.06 0.49
CA ASP A 144 7.44 6.66 0.92
C ASP A 144 7.00 6.39 2.37
N ASP A 145 7.00 7.43 3.20
CA ASP A 145 6.69 7.35 4.64
C ASP A 145 5.21 7.61 4.95
N LEU A 146 4.35 7.79 3.93
CA LEU A 146 2.95 8.22 4.08
C LEU A 146 2.15 7.36 5.07
N LEU A 147 2.36 6.04 5.07
CA LEU A 147 1.65 5.11 5.95
C LEU A 147 2.46 4.70 7.19
N ALA A 148 3.72 5.12 7.28
CA ALA A 148 4.64 4.75 8.36
C ALA A 148 4.71 5.83 9.46
N THR A 149 4.34 7.06 9.13
CA THR A 149 4.55 8.24 9.98
C THR A 149 3.24 8.93 10.34
N SER A 150 3.22 9.64 11.47
CA SER A 150 2.02 10.38 11.88
C SER A 150 1.75 11.55 10.93
N PHE A 151 0.50 12.01 10.84
CA PHE A 151 0.16 13.16 10.00
C PHE A 151 0.99 14.40 10.33
N THR A 152 1.44 14.61 11.57
CA THR A 152 2.33 15.74 11.91
C THR A 152 3.68 15.74 11.20
N GLN A 153 4.15 14.56 10.75
CA GLN A 153 5.41 14.43 10.01
C GLN A 153 5.24 14.65 8.50
N GLN A 154 3.99 14.78 8.04
CA GLN A 154 3.63 15.05 6.65
C GLN A 154 3.46 16.56 6.40
N GLU A 155 3.19 16.93 5.16
CA GLU A 155 2.98 18.32 4.77
C GLU A 155 1.85 18.97 5.58
N THR A 156 1.96 20.29 5.77
CA THR A 156 0.92 21.05 6.46
C THR A 156 -0.36 21.06 5.65
N VAL A 157 -1.48 20.65 6.26
CA VAL A 157 -2.76 20.57 5.58
C VAL A 157 -3.54 21.88 5.65
N LYS A 158 -4.25 22.20 4.56
CA LYS A 158 -5.25 23.28 4.52
C LYS A 158 -6.69 22.76 4.47
N GLN A 159 -6.90 21.58 3.90
CA GLN A 159 -8.20 20.96 3.74
C GLN A 159 -8.23 19.62 4.47
N PHE A 160 -9.13 19.50 5.44
CA PHE A 160 -9.32 18.27 6.19
C PHE A 160 -10.81 18.08 6.52
N ALA A 161 -11.19 16.83 6.73
CA ALA A 161 -12.52 16.46 7.21
C ALA A 161 -12.37 15.43 8.33
N ALA A 162 -13.21 15.54 9.35
CA ALA A 162 -13.23 14.61 10.47
C ALA A 162 -14.67 14.31 10.85
N THR A 163 -14.93 13.05 11.17
CA THR A 163 -16.24 12.62 11.68
C THR A 163 -16.06 11.67 12.85
N HIS A 164 -16.84 11.93 13.90
CA HIS A 164 -17.06 10.98 14.98
C HIS A 164 -18.54 10.56 15.05
N ALA A 165 -18.87 9.43 14.43
CA ALA A 165 -20.20 8.83 14.51
C ALA A 165 -20.13 7.38 15.04
N ARG A 166 -21.30 6.79 15.31
CA ARG A 166 -21.38 5.40 15.79
C ARG A 166 -20.94 4.40 14.73
N THR A 167 -21.27 4.66 13.48
CA THR A 167 -21.05 3.75 12.34
C THR A 167 -19.74 4.01 11.60
N ILE A 168 -19.18 5.21 11.74
CA ILE A 168 -17.94 5.60 11.07
C ILE A 168 -17.16 6.60 11.94
N ARG A 169 -15.85 6.40 12.00
CA ARG A 169 -14.91 7.35 12.59
C ARG A 169 -13.77 7.49 11.62
N TYR A 170 -13.55 8.70 11.13
CA TYR A 170 -12.48 8.96 10.20
C TYR A 170 -11.90 10.36 10.40
N TYR A 171 -10.67 10.49 9.92
CA TYR A 171 -9.99 11.74 9.65
C TYR A 171 -9.36 11.63 8.27
N LEU A 172 -9.45 12.68 7.44
CA LEU A 172 -8.80 12.69 6.14
C LEU A 172 -8.30 14.10 5.78
N GLU A 173 -7.23 14.14 5.01
CA GLU A 173 -6.55 15.34 4.53
C GLU A 173 -6.48 15.32 3.00
N SER A 174 -6.65 16.50 2.39
CA SER A 174 -6.28 16.74 1.00
C SER A 174 -5.04 17.63 0.96
N ASN A 175 -4.04 17.17 0.20
CA ASN A 175 -2.80 17.89 -0.03
C ASN A 175 -2.58 18.08 -1.54
N ALA A 176 -2.44 19.34 -1.95
CA ALA A 176 -2.06 19.73 -3.31
C ALA A 176 -0.53 19.64 -3.53
N SER A 177 0.10 18.62 -2.93
CA SER A 177 1.51 18.24 -3.11
C SER A 177 1.60 16.80 -3.64
N GLY A 178 2.82 16.32 -3.87
CA GLY A 178 3.07 15.07 -4.58
C GLY A 178 3.29 15.26 -6.08
N GLU A 179 3.65 14.18 -6.75
CA GLU A 179 4.09 14.17 -8.15
C GLU A 179 3.02 14.70 -9.12
N PHE A 180 1.74 14.42 -8.82
CA PHE A 180 0.61 14.74 -9.68
C PHE A 180 -0.25 15.91 -9.20
N SER A 181 0.28 16.75 -8.32
CA SER A 181 -0.41 17.88 -7.68
C SER A 181 -1.01 18.92 -8.64
N ASN A 182 -0.57 18.96 -9.90
CA ASN A 182 -1.15 19.80 -10.95
C ASN A 182 -2.42 19.21 -11.59
N LEU A 183 -2.72 17.94 -11.35
CA LEU A 183 -3.84 17.22 -11.96
C LEU A 183 -4.94 16.87 -10.94
N TYR A 184 -4.55 16.50 -9.73
CA TYR A 184 -5.43 16.05 -8.65
C TYR A 184 -4.75 16.15 -7.28
N ASP A 185 -5.57 16.14 -6.23
CA ASP A 185 -5.09 16.22 -4.85
C ASP A 185 -4.71 14.82 -4.32
N SER A 186 -3.61 14.75 -3.57
CA SER A 186 -3.24 13.58 -2.79
C SER A 186 -4.08 13.50 -1.53
N ILE A 187 -4.71 12.34 -1.32
CA ILE A 187 -5.56 12.06 -0.16
C ILE A 187 -4.83 11.12 0.77
N ALA A 188 -4.81 11.46 2.06
CA ALA A 188 -4.35 10.59 3.12
C ALA A 188 -5.38 10.60 4.25
N GLY A 189 -5.64 9.45 4.85
CA GLY A 189 -6.65 9.38 5.89
C GLY A 189 -6.49 8.22 6.85
N TYR A 190 -7.23 8.33 7.94
CA TYR A 190 -7.39 7.32 8.97
C TYR A 190 -8.87 6.98 9.11
N SER A 191 -9.24 5.70 9.09
CA SER A 191 -10.56 5.27 9.55
C SER A 191 -10.48 3.96 10.34
N THR A 192 -11.47 3.74 11.21
CA THR A 192 -11.52 2.54 12.06
C THR A 192 -12.16 1.34 11.34
N PHE A 193 -11.80 1.13 10.06
CA PHE A 193 -12.41 0.08 9.24
C PHE A 193 -11.98 -1.34 9.67
N ASP A 194 -10.69 -1.51 9.97
CA ASP A 194 -10.07 -2.76 10.40
C ASP A 194 -9.38 -2.67 11.78
N GLN A 195 -9.23 -1.46 12.32
CA GLN A 195 -8.50 -1.21 13.57
C GLN A 195 -9.29 -0.39 14.58
N THR A 196 -8.92 -0.55 15.86
CA THR A 196 -9.48 0.24 16.96
C THR A 196 -8.66 1.50 17.20
N MET A 197 -9.34 2.60 17.52
CA MET A 197 -8.71 3.87 17.82
C MET A 197 -8.40 4.00 19.31
N THR A 198 -7.22 4.51 19.65
CA THR A 198 -6.83 4.76 21.05
C THR A 198 -7.74 5.81 21.72
N ASN A 199 -7.83 5.80 23.06
CA ASN A 199 -8.63 6.79 23.78
C ASN A 199 -8.16 8.23 23.55
N THR A 200 -6.84 8.44 23.41
CA THR A 200 -6.25 9.75 23.12
C THR A 200 -6.66 10.24 21.74
N ALA A 201 -6.46 9.42 20.70
CA ALA A 201 -6.87 9.76 19.33
C ALA A 201 -8.39 9.97 19.24
N ARG A 202 -9.18 9.15 19.94
CA ARG A 202 -10.64 9.28 20.00
C ARG A 202 -11.07 10.63 20.58
N THR A 203 -10.45 11.04 21.69
CA THR A 203 -10.78 12.31 22.35
C THR A 203 -10.41 13.50 21.45
N ALA A 204 -9.25 13.43 20.80
CA ALA A 204 -8.83 14.45 19.84
C ALA A 204 -9.75 14.52 18.60
N LEU A 205 -10.22 13.36 18.10
CA LEU A 205 -11.14 13.30 16.96
C LEU A 205 -12.49 13.92 17.31
N VAL A 206 -13.04 13.62 18.48
CA VAL A 206 -14.28 14.23 18.98
C VAL A 206 -14.11 15.74 19.07
N ALA A 207 -13.03 16.23 19.69
CA ALA A 207 -12.77 17.65 19.82
C ALA A 207 -12.66 18.36 18.46
N LEU A 208 -12.01 17.74 17.46
CA LEU A 208 -11.91 18.30 16.12
C LEU A 208 -13.27 18.30 15.40
N SER A 209 -14.00 17.20 15.46
CA SER A 209 -15.34 17.05 14.87
C SER A 209 -16.31 18.08 15.43
N ASP A 210 -16.32 18.27 16.76
CA ASP A 210 -17.15 19.27 17.44
C ASP A 210 -16.75 20.69 17.03
N ALA A 211 -15.45 20.99 16.97
CA ALA A 211 -14.96 22.30 16.54
C ALA A 211 -15.38 22.63 15.10
N GLN A 212 -15.41 21.64 14.20
CA GLN A 212 -15.92 21.81 12.83
C GLN A 212 -17.42 22.12 12.81
N VAL A 213 -18.23 21.40 13.60
CA VAL A 213 -19.69 21.61 13.70
C VAL A 213 -20.03 22.98 14.27
N PHE A 214 -19.32 23.41 15.32
CA PHE A 214 -19.56 24.69 15.98
C PHE A 214 -18.76 25.86 15.39
N ALA A 215 -18.13 25.68 14.23
CA ALA A 215 -17.29 26.68 13.55
C ALA A 215 -16.27 27.37 14.50
N SER A 216 -15.74 26.60 15.45
CA SER A 216 -14.74 27.05 16.42
C SER A 216 -13.32 26.86 15.88
N SER A 217 -12.33 27.42 16.56
CA SER A 217 -10.93 27.22 16.16
C SER A 217 -10.54 25.74 16.21
N THR A 218 -10.09 25.22 15.08
CA THR A 218 -9.72 23.80 14.90
C THR A 218 -8.22 23.56 15.12
N ALA A 219 -7.39 24.61 15.16
CA ALA A 219 -5.93 24.48 15.07
C ALA A 219 -5.31 23.55 16.13
N THR A 220 -5.66 23.73 17.40
CA THR A 220 -5.14 22.90 18.50
C THR A 220 -5.63 21.46 18.39
N ALA A 221 -6.94 21.26 18.18
CA ALA A 221 -7.54 19.94 18.07
C ALA A 221 -6.98 19.17 16.86
N LEU A 222 -6.78 19.86 15.73
CA LEU A 222 -6.16 19.33 14.53
C LEU A 222 -4.73 18.88 14.80
N HIS A 223 -3.91 19.74 15.41
CA HIS A 223 -2.53 19.40 15.74
C HIS A 223 -2.44 18.18 16.67
N THR A 224 -3.27 18.13 17.73
CA THR A 224 -3.33 16.99 18.64
C THR A 224 -3.75 15.71 17.92
N LEU A 225 -4.74 15.77 17.04
CA LEU A 225 -5.20 14.61 16.29
C LEU A 225 -4.14 14.12 15.30
N ARG A 226 -3.54 15.04 14.54
CA ARG A 226 -2.47 14.71 13.57
C ARG A 226 -1.26 14.06 14.23
N HIS A 227 -0.96 14.41 15.48
CA HIS A 227 0.11 13.76 16.23
C HIS A 227 -0.26 12.33 16.66
N ALA A 228 -1.54 12.09 16.93
CA ALA A 228 -2.04 10.82 17.46
C ALA A 228 -2.39 9.78 16.39
N LEU A 229 -2.45 10.18 15.12
CA LEU A 229 -2.86 9.32 14.01
C LEU A 229 -1.75 9.18 12.96
N THR A 230 -1.60 7.96 12.48
CA THR A 230 -0.85 7.58 11.27
C THR A 230 -1.86 7.20 10.21
N PRO A 231 -1.74 7.64 8.95
CA PRO A 231 -2.68 7.27 7.90
C PRO A 231 -2.76 5.75 7.72
N ASN A 232 -3.96 5.22 7.47
CA ASN A 232 -4.19 3.81 7.12
C ASN A 232 -4.94 3.63 5.80
N PHE A 233 -5.16 4.72 5.06
CA PHE A 233 -5.59 4.70 3.68
C PHE A 233 -5.07 5.93 2.96
N PHE A 234 -5.00 5.84 1.64
CA PHE A 234 -4.48 6.91 0.78
C PHE A 234 -5.15 6.86 -0.60
N GLY A 235 -4.93 7.89 -1.43
CA GLY A 235 -5.40 7.88 -2.81
C GLY A 235 -5.28 9.23 -3.48
N TYR A 236 -6.06 9.43 -4.53
CA TYR A 236 -6.13 10.69 -5.28
C TYR A 236 -7.56 11.09 -5.55
N SER A 237 -7.79 12.40 -5.72
CA SER A 237 -9.12 12.92 -6.02
C SER A 237 -9.08 14.22 -6.84
N THR A 238 -10.07 14.36 -7.72
CA THR A 238 -10.46 15.66 -8.33
C THR A 238 -11.68 16.28 -7.65
N LEU A 239 -12.23 15.60 -6.65
CA LEU A 239 -13.41 16.02 -5.89
C LEU A 239 -12.98 16.64 -4.56
N GLY A 240 -13.85 17.49 -4.00
CA GLY A 240 -13.69 17.99 -2.64
C GLY A 240 -13.83 16.87 -1.60
N LEU A 241 -13.33 17.12 -0.39
CA LEU A 241 -13.32 16.11 0.67
C LEU A 241 -14.71 15.57 1.00
N LYS A 242 -15.73 16.43 1.00
CA LYS A 242 -17.11 16.06 1.30
C LYS A 242 -17.65 14.98 0.35
N GLU A 243 -17.25 15.02 -0.91
CA GLU A 243 -17.63 14.01 -1.90
C GLU A 243 -16.87 12.69 -1.73
N ILE A 244 -15.67 12.73 -1.15
CA ILE A 244 -14.82 11.55 -0.90
C ILE A 244 -15.25 10.82 0.37
N GLU A 245 -15.84 11.52 1.35
CA GLU A 245 -16.31 10.94 2.61
C GLU A 245 -17.23 9.74 2.41
N ASP A 246 -18.13 9.81 1.42
CA ASP A 246 -19.02 8.69 1.08
C ASP A 246 -18.22 7.46 0.63
N ALA A 247 -17.03 7.60 0.08
CA ALA A 247 -16.21 6.47 -0.40
C ALA A 247 -15.33 5.84 0.69
N ILE A 248 -15.25 6.44 1.88
CA ILE A 248 -14.50 5.87 3.00
C ILE A 248 -15.12 4.55 3.43
N LEU A 249 -14.25 3.55 3.61
CA LEU A 249 -14.66 2.23 4.06
C LEU A 249 -15.09 2.28 5.53
N THR A 250 -16.33 1.88 5.81
CA THR A 250 -16.83 1.68 7.17
C THR A 250 -16.47 0.29 7.69
N GLN A 251 -16.52 0.09 9.01
CA GLN A 251 -16.32 -1.22 9.62
C GLN A 251 -17.35 -2.26 9.12
N SER A 252 -18.60 -1.85 8.90
CA SER A 252 -19.65 -2.74 8.39
C SER A 252 -19.41 -3.14 6.92
N GLU A 253 -18.99 -2.19 6.08
CA GLU A 253 -18.63 -2.49 4.69
C GLU A 253 -17.38 -3.37 4.62
N PHE A 254 -16.36 -3.09 5.46
CA PHE A 254 -15.17 -3.92 5.56
C PHE A 254 -15.52 -5.36 5.92
N HIS A 255 -16.40 -5.56 6.90
CA HIS A 255 -16.85 -6.89 7.29
C HIS A 255 -17.63 -7.58 6.16
N LEU A 256 -18.56 -6.89 5.50
CA LEU A 256 -19.33 -7.42 4.37
C LEU A 256 -18.41 -7.87 3.22
N ILE A 257 -17.42 -7.04 2.88
CA ILE A 257 -16.46 -7.28 1.79
C ILE A 257 -15.46 -8.38 2.15
N SER A 258 -15.26 -8.66 3.43
CA SER A 258 -14.24 -9.60 3.94
C SER A 258 -14.74 -10.95 4.42
N GLN A 259 -16.01 -11.25 4.20
CA GLN A 259 -16.56 -12.59 4.37
C GLN A 259 -16.25 -13.50 3.18
#